data_AF-A0A399ISF4-F1
#
_entry.id   AF-A0A399ISF4-F1
#
_cell.length_a   1.000
_cell.length_b   1.000
_cell.length_c   1.000
_cell.angle_alpha   90.00
_cell.angle_beta   90.00
_cell.angle_gamma   90.00
#
_symmetry.space_group_name_H-M   'P 1'
#
loop_
_entity.id
_entity.type
_entity.pdbx_description
1 polymer ?
#
loop_
_entity_poly.entity_id
_entity_poly.type
_entity_poly.pdbx_seq_one_letter_code
_entity_poly.pdbx_strand_id
1 'polypeptide(L)'
;MKKSTVVVIIGVFIILTAFLGMSEELMYKKQKYFNTASELLEQMKDKPLVGSKDNGEITQTNDLKECFSERKRLTDLNFYYGKIDIKRIYDLNDKQKKSILNEYEILRNNFSKRHPITIEEPIRLNVDAYHYMYTGQGKLKYNDPQKITIDLVLVDEGEGLVIDYIKEYNTDRFDEEGNADA
;
A
#
# COMPACT_ATOMS: atom_id res chain seq x y z
N MET A 1 29.03 25.62 43.68
CA MET A 1 27.76 25.82 42.95
C MET A 1 27.74 25.31 41.50
N LYS A 2 28.88 25.11 40.80
CA LYS A 2 28.91 24.68 39.38
C LYS A 2 28.48 23.23 39.09
N LYS A 3 28.52 22.31 40.07
CA LYS A 3 28.14 20.90 39.88
C LYS A 3 26.62 20.68 39.91
N SER A 4 25.88 21.52 40.64
CA SER A 4 24.42 21.39 40.79
C SER A 4 23.67 21.77 39.52
N THR A 5 24.16 22.78 38.79
CA THR A 5 23.55 23.25 37.54
C THR A 5 23.63 22.19 36.44
N VAL A 6 24.74 21.44 36.38
CA VAL A 6 24.94 20.37 35.37
C VAL A 6 23.96 19.21 35.60
N VAL A 7 23.70 18.82 36.86
CA VAL A 7 22.75 17.74 37.18
C VAL A 7 21.32 18.14 36.82
N VAL A 8 20.94 19.40 37.06
CA VAL A 8 19.61 19.91 36.69
C VAL A 8 19.44 19.95 35.17
N ILE A 9 20.46 20.37 34.42
CA ILE A 9 20.43 20.41 32.95
C ILE A 9 20.30 19.00 32.36
N ILE A 10 21.04 18.01 32.88
CA ILE A 10 20.94 16.61 32.41
C ILE A 10 19.56 16.04 32.71
N GLY A 11 18.99 16.29 33.88
CA GLY A 11 17.64 15.85 34.23
C GLY A 11 16.57 16.44 33.30
N VAL A 12 16.64 17.74 33.01
CA VAL A 12 15.73 18.41 32.07
C VAL A 12 15.91 17.87 30.65
N PHE A 13 17.15 17.58 30.22
CA PHE A 13 17.43 17.01 28.90
C PHE A 13 16.85 15.61 28.75
N ILE A 14 16.97 14.74 29.76
CA ILE A 14 16.40 13.39 29.75
C ILE A 14 14.87 13.45 29.68
N ILE A 15 14.23 14.33 30.46
CA ILE A 15 12.77 14.51 30.44
C ILE A 15 12.32 15.04 29.08
N LEU A 16 13.02 16.03 28.51
CA LEU A 16 12.72 16.54 27.17
C LEU A 16 12.91 15.46 26.11
N THR A 17 13.98 14.65 26.15
CA THR A 17 14.17 13.55 25.20
C THR A 17 13.17 12.42 25.40
N ALA A 18 12.69 12.17 26.62
CA ALA A 18 11.62 11.22 26.89
C ALA A 18 10.28 11.74 26.34
N PHE A 19 9.98 13.04 26.51
CA PHE A 19 8.80 13.67 25.92
C PHE A 19 8.88 13.81 24.40
N LEU A 20 10.07 14.01 23.83
CA LEU A 20 10.31 13.97 22.38
C LEU A 20 10.29 12.52 21.84
N GLY A 21 10.71 11.53 22.62
CA GLY A 21 10.55 10.11 22.29
C GLY A 21 9.10 9.61 22.49
N MET A 22 8.32 10.31 23.31
CA MET A 22 6.87 10.18 23.47
C MET A 22 6.10 11.20 22.64
N SER A 23 6.77 11.99 21.77
CA SER A 23 6.04 12.53 20.65
C SER A 23 5.69 11.30 19.84
N GLU A 24 4.46 10.85 20.02
CA GLU A 24 3.71 10.20 18.96
C GLU A 24 3.77 11.17 17.78
N GLU A 25 4.92 11.23 17.08
CA GLU A 25 4.88 11.35 15.64
C GLU A 25 3.78 10.39 15.26
N LEU A 26 2.69 10.94 14.72
CA LEU A 26 1.44 10.29 14.38
C LEU A 26 1.73 9.05 13.53
N MET A 27 2.22 7.98 14.17
CA MET A 27 2.41 6.68 13.58
C MET A 27 1.01 6.25 13.34
N TYR A 28 0.64 6.32 12.07
CA TYR A 28 -0.65 5.91 11.59
C TYR A 28 -0.93 4.51 12.15
N LYS A 29 -1.95 4.43 13.02
CA LYS A 29 -2.45 3.15 13.51
C LYS A 29 -3.61 2.76 12.62
N LYS A 30 -3.59 1.54 12.11
CA LYS A 30 -4.72 0.99 11.35
C LYS A 30 -6.01 1.06 12.15
N GLN A 31 -7.07 1.40 11.44
CA GLN A 31 -8.44 1.49 11.95
C GLN A 31 -9.35 0.48 11.27
N LYS A 32 -8.92 -0.12 10.15
CA LYS A 32 -9.66 -1.13 9.40
C LYS A 32 -8.85 -2.41 9.30
N TYR A 33 -9.58 -3.51 9.43
CA TYR A 33 -9.05 -4.86 9.39
C TYR A 33 -9.86 -5.66 8.38
N PHE A 34 -9.19 -6.33 7.45
CA PHE A 34 -9.81 -7.10 6.38
C PHE A 34 -9.57 -8.58 6.63
N ASN A 35 -10.62 -9.40 6.65
CA ASN A 35 -10.48 -10.84 6.85
C ASN A 35 -10.35 -11.58 5.51
N THR A 36 -10.78 -10.95 4.42
CA THR A 36 -10.77 -11.55 3.08
C THR A 36 -10.22 -10.59 2.04
N ALA A 37 -9.67 -11.16 0.96
CA ALA A 37 -9.28 -10.41 -0.23
C ALA A 37 -10.44 -9.56 -0.79
N SER A 38 -11.66 -10.10 -0.81
CA SER A 38 -12.83 -9.40 -1.35
C SER A 38 -13.16 -8.13 -0.59
N GLU A 39 -13.12 -8.15 0.74
CA GLU A 39 -13.34 -6.95 1.58
C GLU A 39 -12.30 -5.87 1.29
N LEU A 40 -11.02 -6.26 1.18
CA LEU A 40 -9.93 -5.33 0.88
C LEU A 40 -10.10 -4.72 -0.53
N LEU A 41 -10.42 -5.53 -1.53
CA LEU A 41 -10.62 -5.06 -2.91
C LEU A 41 -11.84 -4.14 -3.03
N GLU A 42 -12.92 -4.39 -2.29
CA GLU A 42 -14.09 -3.52 -2.21
C GLU A 42 -13.78 -2.16 -1.56
N GLN A 43 -12.78 -2.10 -0.69
CA GLN A 43 -12.29 -0.83 -0.13
C GLN A 43 -11.59 0.05 -1.19
N MET A 44 -11.04 -0.55 -2.24
CA MET A 44 -10.35 0.18 -3.32
C MET A 44 -11.22 0.42 -4.55
N LYS A 45 -12.16 -0.50 -4.81
CA LYS A 45 -13.00 -0.48 -6.01
C LYS A 45 -13.85 0.78 -6.07
N ASP A 46 -13.79 1.46 -7.20
CA ASP A 46 -14.63 2.60 -7.55
C ASP A 46 -14.51 3.84 -6.64
N LYS A 47 -13.59 3.82 -5.66
CA LYS A 47 -13.38 4.87 -4.67
C LYS A 47 -12.19 5.77 -5.03
N PRO A 48 -12.20 7.05 -4.61
CA PRO A 48 -11.03 7.90 -4.72
C PRO A 48 -9.85 7.35 -3.92
N LEU A 49 -8.73 7.18 -4.61
CA LEU A 49 -7.47 6.68 -4.05
C LEU A 49 -6.57 7.82 -3.57
N VAL A 50 -6.78 9.02 -4.10
CA VAL A 50 -6.08 10.25 -3.71
C VAL A 50 -7.08 11.31 -3.29
N GLY A 51 -6.67 12.15 -2.35
CA GLY A 51 -7.36 13.34 -1.89
C GLY A 51 -6.42 14.54 -1.87
N SER A 52 -6.95 15.69 -1.44
CA SER A 52 -6.18 16.91 -1.25
C SER A 52 -6.26 17.33 0.22
N LYS A 53 -5.12 17.70 0.79
CA LYS A 53 -5.05 18.35 2.10
C LYS A 53 -5.44 19.83 1.99
N ASP A 54 -5.72 20.48 3.12
CA ASP A 54 -6.07 21.90 3.19
C ASP A 54 -5.00 22.84 2.60
N ASN A 55 -3.74 22.41 2.59
CA ASN A 55 -2.61 23.13 1.98
C ASN A 55 -2.47 22.89 0.46
N GLY A 56 -3.38 22.15 -0.17
CA GLY A 56 -3.34 21.80 -1.60
C GLY A 56 -2.45 20.61 -1.94
N GLU A 57 -1.76 20.00 -0.97
CA GLU A 57 -0.93 18.81 -1.18
C GLU A 57 -1.80 17.59 -1.51
N ILE A 58 -1.40 16.82 -2.53
CA ILE A 58 -2.08 15.60 -2.91
C ILE A 58 -1.54 14.45 -2.07
N THR A 59 -2.44 13.69 -1.45
CA THR A 59 -2.08 12.56 -0.60
C THR A 59 -3.00 11.38 -0.87
N GLN A 60 -2.51 10.17 -0.61
CA GLN A 60 -3.37 8.99 -0.62
C GLN A 60 -4.47 9.12 0.44
N THR A 61 -5.68 8.65 0.11
CA THR A 61 -6.79 8.61 1.06
C THR A 61 -6.46 7.68 2.23
N ASN A 62 -7.03 7.93 3.41
CA ASN A 62 -6.86 7.04 4.56
C ASN A 62 -7.37 5.63 4.25
N ASP A 63 -8.49 5.54 3.54
CA ASP A 63 -9.06 4.29 3.05
C ASP A 63 -8.07 3.45 2.24
N LEU A 64 -7.27 4.09 1.37
CA LEU A 64 -6.22 3.39 0.62
C LEU A 64 -5.05 3.00 1.54
N LYS A 65 -4.67 3.85 2.50
CA LYS A 65 -3.57 3.57 3.45
C LYS A 65 -3.87 2.36 4.33
N GLU A 66 -5.12 2.16 4.75
CA GLU A 66 -5.54 0.98 5.53
C GLU A 66 -5.27 -0.34 4.80
N CYS A 67 -5.39 -0.34 3.46
CA CYS A 67 -5.18 -1.53 2.65
C CYS A 67 -3.71 -1.97 2.58
N PHE A 68 -2.75 -1.15 2.99
CA PHE A 68 -1.32 -1.42 2.80
C PHE A 68 -0.62 -1.89 4.07
N SER A 69 0.36 -2.78 3.90
CA SER A 69 1.29 -3.21 4.94
C SER A 69 2.02 -2.04 5.61
N GLU A 70 2.21 -2.12 6.94
CA GLU A 70 2.94 -1.11 7.72
C GLU A 70 4.46 -1.26 7.60
N ARG A 71 4.94 -2.42 7.10
CA ARG A 71 6.38 -2.67 6.92
C ARG A 71 6.96 -1.65 5.95
N LYS A 72 8.28 -1.40 6.08
CA LYS A 72 9.02 -0.55 5.13
C LYS A 72 8.70 -1.06 3.71
N ARG A 73 7.91 -0.26 2.99
CA ARG A 73 7.09 -0.70 1.85
C ARG A 73 7.93 -1.49 0.85
N LEU A 74 7.57 -2.76 0.63
CA LEU A 74 8.06 -3.58 -0.49
C LEU A 74 7.49 -3.09 -1.84
N THR A 75 6.40 -2.33 -1.74
CA THR A 75 5.73 -1.63 -2.80
C THR A 75 6.31 -0.23 -2.94
N ASP A 76 7.06 -0.02 -4.03
CA ASP A 76 7.32 1.34 -4.48
C ASP A 76 5.95 2.03 -4.65
N LEU A 77 5.80 3.23 -4.07
CA LEU A 77 4.53 3.97 -3.96
C LEU A 77 4.01 4.50 -5.30
N ASN A 78 4.39 3.87 -6.41
CA ASN A 78 4.02 4.31 -7.75
C ASN A 78 2.57 4.01 -8.12
N PHE A 79 1.77 3.51 -7.17
CA PHE A 79 0.31 3.42 -7.30
C PHE A 79 -0.35 4.81 -7.21
N TYR A 80 -0.07 5.65 -8.21
CA TYR A 80 -0.54 7.04 -8.32
C TYR A 80 -1.76 7.15 -9.24
N TYR A 81 -2.72 6.26 -9.05
CA TYR A 81 -4.03 6.38 -9.71
C TYR A 81 -4.98 7.16 -8.82
N GLY A 82 -5.84 7.95 -9.43
CA GLY A 82 -6.85 8.72 -8.72
C GLY A 82 -8.05 7.85 -8.33
N LYS A 83 -8.30 6.80 -9.12
CA LYS A 83 -9.32 5.78 -8.92
C LYS A 83 -8.94 4.55 -9.78
N ILE A 84 -9.40 3.37 -9.36
CA ILE A 84 -9.38 2.16 -10.18
C ILE A 84 -10.78 1.53 -10.26
N ASP A 85 -11.07 0.88 -11.38
CA ASP A 85 -12.22 0.00 -11.53
C ASP A 85 -11.74 -1.43 -11.77
N ILE A 86 -12.03 -2.33 -10.84
CA ILE A 86 -11.70 -3.75 -11.00
C ILE A 86 -12.68 -4.36 -12.00
N LYS A 87 -12.18 -4.72 -13.19
CA LYS A 87 -12.98 -5.34 -14.26
C LYS A 87 -12.98 -6.86 -14.16
N ARG A 88 -11.86 -7.45 -13.76
CA ARG A 88 -11.73 -8.90 -13.60
C ARG A 88 -10.74 -9.24 -12.49
N ILE A 89 -11.07 -10.28 -11.73
CA ILE A 89 -10.14 -11.00 -10.84
C ILE A 89 -9.87 -12.33 -11.54
N TYR A 90 -8.60 -12.71 -11.71
CA TYR A 90 -8.24 -13.96 -12.37
C TYR A 90 -8.13 -15.11 -11.38
N ASP A 91 -8.66 -16.27 -11.75
CA ASP A 91 -8.37 -17.53 -11.09
C ASP A 91 -6.98 -18.01 -11.49
N LEU A 92 -6.01 -17.81 -10.61
CA LEU A 92 -4.62 -18.18 -10.86
C LEU A 92 -4.42 -19.68 -10.66
N ASN A 93 -3.75 -20.32 -11.61
CA ASN A 93 -3.26 -21.70 -11.43
C ASN A 93 -2.00 -21.72 -10.55
N ASP A 94 -1.61 -22.91 -10.08
CA ASP A 94 -0.49 -23.06 -9.14
C ASP A 94 0.85 -22.53 -9.70
N LYS A 95 1.07 -22.65 -11.01
CA LYS A 95 2.28 -22.13 -11.67
C LYS A 95 2.32 -20.61 -11.61
N GLN A 96 1.19 -19.96 -11.91
CA GLN A 96 1.08 -18.50 -11.86
C GLN A 96 1.20 -17.98 -10.42
N LYS A 97 0.51 -18.62 -9.46
CA LYS A 97 0.63 -18.29 -8.03
C LYS A 97 2.09 -18.35 -7.56
N LYS A 98 2.77 -19.46 -7.87
CA LYS A 98 4.19 -19.64 -7.52
C LYS A 98 5.10 -18.61 -8.17
N SER A 99 4.82 -18.23 -9.42
CA SER A 99 5.58 -17.18 -10.11
C SER A 99 5.51 -15.85 -9.38
N ILE A 100 4.30 -15.40 -9.00
CA ILE A 100 4.09 -14.15 -8.26
C ILE A 100 4.76 -14.20 -6.89
N LEU A 101 4.58 -15.30 -6.15
CA LEU A 101 5.17 -15.47 -4.82
C LEU A 101 6.69 -15.52 -4.84
N ASN A 102 7.30 -16.16 -5.85
CA ASN A 102 8.76 -16.17 -5.99
C ASN A 102 9.32 -14.75 -6.20
N GLU A 103 8.67 -13.95 -7.04
CA GLU A 103 9.09 -12.55 -7.25
C GLU A 103 8.96 -11.72 -5.96
N TYR A 104 7.83 -11.87 -5.27
CA TYR A 104 7.60 -11.26 -3.97
C TYR A 104 8.68 -11.66 -2.95
N GLU A 105 9.02 -12.95 -2.87
CA GLU A 105 10.03 -13.46 -1.94
C GLU A 105 11.42 -12.89 -2.25
N ILE A 106 11.80 -12.78 -3.52
CA ILE A 106 13.07 -12.15 -3.93
C ILE A 106 13.15 -10.70 -3.42
N LEU A 107 12.08 -9.92 -3.58
CA LEU A 107 12.05 -8.54 -3.10
C LEU A 107 12.07 -8.48 -1.57
N ARG A 108 11.27 -9.32 -0.92
CA ARG A 108 11.21 -9.44 0.55
C ARG A 108 12.56 -9.82 1.15
N ASN A 109 13.33 -10.65 0.46
CA ASN A 109 14.66 -11.08 0.90
C ASN A 109 15.68 -9.93 0.95
N ASN A 110 15.45 -8.81 0.25
CA ASN A 110 16.33 -7.65 0.28
C ASN A 110 16.18 -6.79 1.56
N PHE A 111 15.22 -7.10 2.44
CA PHE A 111 14.95 -6.33 3.65
C PHE A 111 15.59 -6.98 4.88
N SER A 112 16.23 -6.16 5.71
CA SER A 112 17.01 -6.58 6.87
C SER A 112 16.18 -7.04 8.08
N LYS A 113 14.87 -6.77 8.11
CA LYS A 113 13.94 -7.26 9.13
C LYS A 113 12.76 -7.96 8.48
N ARG A 114 12.56 -9.23 8.85
CA ARG A 114 11.39 -10.01 8.44
C ARG A 114 10.46 -10.15 9.63
N HIS A 115 9.26 -9.60 9.50
CA HIS A 115 8.16 -10.03 10.36
C HIS A 115 7.61 -11.36 9.80
N PRO A 116 7.22 -12.29 10.68
CA PRO A 116 6.54 -13.51 10.25
C PRO A 116 5.27 -13.14 9.49
N ILE A 117 4.91 -13.99 8.52
CA ILE A 117 3.70 -13.88 7.73
C ILE A 117 2.98 -15.22 7.90
N THR A 118 1.71 -15.17 8.23
CA THR A 118 0.86 -16.36 8.45
C THR A 118 0.13 -16.79 7.18
N ILE A 119 -0.17 -15.83 6.30
CA ILE A 119 -0.92 -16.03 5.06
C ILE A 119 -0.24 -15.25 3.94
N GLU A 120 -0.06 -15.88 2.78
CA GLU A 120 0.39 -15.22 1.54
C GLU A 120 -0.60 -15.58 0.42
N GLU A 121 -1.35 -14.59 -0.05
CA GLU A 121 -2.39 -14.77 -1.07
C GLU A 121 -2.07 -13.94 -2.32
N PRO A 122 -1.58 -14.56 -3.40
CA PRO A 122 -1.34 -13.88 -4.67
C PRO A 122 -2.66 -13.68 -5.44
N ILE A 123 -2.89 -12.47 -5.94
CA ILE A 123 -4.09 -12.08 -6.68
C ILE A 123 -3.67 -11.37 -7.97
N ARG A 124 -4.35 -11.66 -9.08
CA ARG A 124 -4.20 -10.91 -10.33
C ARG A 124 -5.50 -10.21 -10.70
N LEU A 125 -5.39 -8.92 -11.02
CA LEU A 125 -6.50 -8.06 -11.39
C LEU A 125 -6.31 -7.51 -12.80
N ASN A 126 -7.40 -7.42 -13.56
CA ASN A 126 -7.51 -6.50 -14.70
C ASN A 126 -8.30 -5.28 -14.23
N VAL A 127 -7.72 -4.08 -14.37
CA VAL A 127 -8.35 -2.84 -13.92
C VAL A 127 -8.30 -1.76 -15.00
N ASP A 128 -9.33 -0.91 -15.00
CA ASP A 128 -9.25 0.40 -15.62
C ASP A 128 -8.69 1.37 -14.59
N ALA A 129 -7.50 1.91 -14.84
CA ALA A 129 -6.78 2.78 -13.91
C ALA A 129 -6.84 4.23 -14.40
N TYR A 130 -7.34 5.12 -13.54
CA TYR A 130 -7.60 6.52 -13.90
C TYR A 130 -6.49 7.41 -13.35
N HIS A 131 -5.72 8.03 -14.23
CA HIS A 131 -4.86 9.15 -13.84
C HIS A 131 -5.71 10.36 -13.49
N TYR A 132 -5.17 11.25 -12.65
CA TYR A 132 -5.87 12.46 -12.22
C TYR A 132 -5.06 13.71 -12.56
N MET A 133 -5.79 14.80 -12.76
CA MET A 133 -5.26 16.14 -12.88
C MET A 133 -5.97 17.07 -11.88
N TYR A 134 -5.21 18.01 -11.31
CA TYR A 134 -5.75 19.01 -10.41
C TYR A 134 -6.33 20.18 -11.20
N THR A 135 -7.58 20.57 -10.89
CA THR A 135 -8.29 21.62 -11.62
C THR A 135 -8.32 22.98 -10.90
N GLY A 136 -7.54 23.17 -9.84
CA GLY A 136 -7.44 24.46 -9.14
C GLY A 136 -8.52 24.72 -8.09
N GLN A 137 -9.64 23.99 -8.10
CA GLN A 137 -10.79 24.18 -7.19
C GLN A 137 -10.95 23.07 -6.13
N GLY A 138 -9.86 22.37 -5.77
CA GLY A 138 -9.94 21.20 -4.89
C GLY A 138 -10.60 19.96 -5.55
N LYS A 139 -10.97 20.05 -6.83
CA LYS A 139 -11.60 18.97 -7.58
C LYS A 139 -10.57 18.22 -8.43
N LEU A 140 -10.54 16.90 -8.25
CA LEU A 140 -9.83 15.98 -9.13
C LEU A 140 -10.65 15.78 -10.39
N LYS A 141 -10.00 15.88 -11.54
CA LYS A 141 -10.56 15.39 -12.80
C LYS A 141 -9.79 14.15 -13.20
N TYR A 142 -10.52 13.10 -13.58
CA TYR A 142 -9.93 11.86 -14.08
C TYR A 142 -9.75 11.94 -15.59
N ASN A 143 -8.60 11.46 -16.06
CA ASN A 143 -8.33 11.27 -17.48
C ASN A 143 -8.99 9.97 -17.97
N ASP A 144 -8.90 9.70 -19.27
CA ASP A 144 -9.31 8.41 -19.81
C ASP A 144 -8.55 7.27 -19.13
N PRO A 145 -9.23 6.16 -18.80
CA PRO A 145 -8.60 5.07 -18.08
C PRO A 145 -7.57 4.35 -18.94
N GLN A 146 -6.46 3.98 -18.32
CA GLN A 146 -5.52 3.02 -18.88
C GLN A 146 -5.88 1.62 -18.37
N LYS A 147 -6.04 0.68 -19.29
CA LYS A 147 -6.17 -0.73 -18.93
C LYS A 147 -4.83 -1.26 -18.48
N ILE A 148 -4.79 -1.87 -17.30
CA ILE A 148 -3.58 -2.47 -16.74
C ILE A 148 -3.92 -3.79 -16.06
N THR A 149 -2.93 -4.68 -16.01
CA THR A 149 -2.98 -5.86 -15.15
C THR A 149 -2.13 -5.59 -13.91
N ILE A 150 -2.63 -5.98 -12.74
CA ILE A 150 -1.94 -5.80 -11.46
C ILE A 150 -1.83 -7.16 -10.78
N ASP A 151 -0.60 -7.52 -10.39
CA ASP A 151 -0.36 -8.60 -9.44
C ASP A 151 -0.23 -8.01 -8.03
N LEU A 152 -0.95 -8.61 -7.09
CA LEU A 152 -0.92 -8.29 -5.67
C LEU A 152 -0.45 -9.52 -4.89
N VAL A 153 0.23 -9.30 -3.76
CA VAL A 153 0.32 -10.31 -2.68
C VAL A 153 -0.30 -9.71 -1.44
N LEU A 154 -1.37 -10.34 -0.97
CA LEU A 154 -1.97 -10.05 0.31
C LEU A 154 -1.29 -10.88 1.38
N VAL A 155 -1.03 -10.27 2.53
CA VAL A 155 -0.45 -10.95 3.68
C VAL A 155 -1.23 -10.64 4.94
N ASP A 156 -1.23 -11.57 5.88
CA ASP A 156 -1.73 -11.31 7.23
C ASP A 156 -0.56 -10.95 8.15
N GLU A 157 -0.64 -9.75 8.74
CA GLU A 157 0.35 -9.23 9.68
C GLU A 157 -0.01 -9.50 11.16
N GLY A 158 -1.09 -10.24 11.42
CA GLY A 158 -1.64 -10.48 12.75
C GLY A 158 -2.83 -9.59 13.11
N GLU A 159 -3.16 -8.63 12.24
CA GLU A 159 -4.30 -7.73 12.36
C GLU A 159 -5.24 -7.82 11.14
N GLY A 160 -5.07 -8.83 10.28
CA GLY A 160 -5.84 -9.00 9.05
C GLY A 160 -5.02 -8.79 7.78
N LEU A 161 -5.68 -9.02 6.65
CA LEU A 161 -5.08 -8.99 5.32
C LEU A 161 -4.76 -7.57 4.86
N VAL A 162 -3.58 -7.44 4.26
CA VAL A 162 -3.03 -6.18 3.75
C VAL A 162 -2.27 -6.43 2.45
N ILE A 163 -2.19 -5.45 1.57
CA ILE A 163 -1.34 -5.48 0.38
C ILE A 163 0.11 -5.22 0.81
N ASP A 164 0.98 -6.19 0.58
CA ASP A 164 2.43 -6.06 0.82
C ASP A 164 3.24 -6.02 -0.49
N TYR A 165 2.60 -6.38 -1.61
CA TYR A 165 3.20 -6.36 -2.95
C TYR A 165 2.21 -5.87 -4.00
N ILE A 166 2.72 -5.08 -4.95
CA ILE A 166 2.03 -4.59 -6.15
C ILE A 166 3.04 -4.66 -7.28
N LYS A 167 2.61 -5.21 -8.41
CA LYS A 167 3.31 -5.07 -9.68
C LYS A 167 2.34 -4.80 -10.82
N GLU A 168 2.62 -3.75 -11.56
CA GLU A 168 1.81 -3.28 -12.67
C GLU A 168 2.37 -3.80 -14.00
N TYR A 169 1.46 -4.11 -14.92
CA TYR A 169 1.75 -4.52 -16.28
C TYR A 169 0.82 -3.78 -17.24
N ASN A 170 1.34 -3.31 -18.36
CA ASN A 170 0.49 -2.89 -19.47
C ASN A 170 -0.26 -4.12 -20.02
N THR A 171 -1.56 -3.95 -20.30
CA THR A 171 -2.46 -5.06 -20.70
C THR A 171 -2.04 -5.81 -21.96
N ASP A 172 -1.22 -5.19 -22.82
CA ASP A 172 -0.75 -5.80 -24.07
C ASP A 172 -0.04 -7.15 -23.87
N ARG A 173 0.41 -7.48 -22.64
CA ARG A 173 1.05 -8.76 -22.32
C ARG A 173 0.10 -9.95 -22.13
N PHE A 174 -1.17 -9.75 -21.78
CA PHE A 174 -2.04 -10.85 -21.32
C PHE A 174 -3.23 -11.12 -22.23
N ASP A 175 -3.53 -10.22 -23.16
CA ASP A 175 -4.54 -10.47 -24.20
C ASP A 175 -4.05 -11.49 -25.25
N GLU A 176 -2.73 -11.73 -25.35
CA GLU A 176 -2.14 -12.76 -26.23
C GLU A 176 -2.09 -14.16 -25.59
N GLU A 177 -1.89 -14.26 -24.26
CA GLU A 177 -1.81 -15.56 -23.56
C GLU A 177 -3.19 -16.24 -23.39
N GLY A 178 -4.29 -15.51 -23.56
CA GLY A 178 -5.65 -16.08 -23.55
C GLY A 178 -5.96 -17.03 -24.73
N ASN A 179 -5.02 -17.22 -25.65
CA ASN A 179 -5.16 -18.07 -26.84
C ASN A 179 -4.15 -19.22 -26.91
N ALA A 180 -3.29 -19.39 -25.90
CA ALA A 180 -2.15 -20.31 -25.99
C ALA A 180 -2.31 -21.65 -25.26
N ASP A 181 -3.34 -21.85 -24.43
CA ASP A 181 -3.57 -23.13 -23.72
C ASP A 181 -5.07 -23.51 -23.67
N ALA A 182 -5.66 -23.74 -24.84
CA ALA A 182 -6.87 -24.57 -25.01
C ALA A 182 -6.49 -25.89 -25.69
#